data_AF-A0A7S3Y7G3-F1
#
_entry.id   AF-A0A7S3Y7G3-F1
#
_cell.length_a   1.000
_cell.length_b   1.000
_cell.length_c   1.000
_cell.angle_alpha   90.00
_cell.angle_beta   90.00
_cell.angle_gamma   90.00
#
_symmetry.space_group_name_H-M   'P 1'
#
loop_
_entity.id
_entity.type
_entity.pdbx_description
1 polymer ?
#
loop_
_entity_poly.entity_id
_entity_poly.type
_entity_poly.pdbx_seq_one_letter_code
_entity_poly.pdbx_strand_id
1 'polypeptide(L)'
;RRPRLRREALAKLDKEKDDELANFLIELSEEKEKEKQAAIEEKEKEMTGKVEEAETVRDQALVNLENVEVRFRESQEKALAEAALRAEQVKAKALVEQQNFYEGKVSKAESDRAAFLGLYTAENRRRKLVHNRLIELQGNIRVYCRVRPVVDVERASGRDQVVTEFPGIDNLSIRRDALTETTFEYDAVFGMSSTQ
;
A
#
# COMPACT_ATOMS: atom_id res chain seq x y z
N ARG A 1 6.80 61.93 114.21
CA ARG A 1 7.30 60.81 113.35
C ARG A 1 6.22 59.74 113.12
N ARG A 2 5.03 60.09 112.60
CA ARG A 2 3.92 59.13 112.36
C ARG A 2 3.29 59.11 110.94
N PRO A 3 3.57 60.05 109.98
CA PRO A 3 3.01 59.97 108.62
C PRO A 3 3.75 59.04 107.63
N ARG A 4 5.03 58.70 107.88
CA ARG A 4 5.86 57.93 106.92
C ARG A 4 5.52 56.42 106.88
N LEU A 5 5.26 55.82 108.05
CA LEU A 5 4.91 54.40 108.17
C LEU A 5 3.57 54.03 107.49
N ARG A 6 2.61 54.97 107.44
CA ARG A 6 1.30 54.74 106.79
C ARG A 6 1.39 54.78 105.26
N ARG A 7 2.31 55.58 104.70
CA ARG A 7 2.61 55.67 103.27
C ARG A 7 3.36 54.44 102.76
N GLU A 8 4.29 53.90 103.56
CA GLU A 8 5.00 52.66 103.24
C GLU A 8 4.09 51.43 103.31
N ALA A 9 3.14 51.40 104.24
CA ALA A 9 2.15 50.31 104.31
C ALA A 9 1.15 50.34 103.13
N LEU A 10 0.70 51.53 102.72
CA LEU A 10 -0.14 51.69 101.52
C LEU A 10 0.62 51.31 100.24
N ALA A 11 1.88 51.71 100.08
CA ALA A 11 2.70 51.35 98.92
C ALA A 11 3.04 49.85 98.85
N LYS A 12 3.09 49.15 99.99
CA LYS A 12 3.23 47.68 100.02
C LYS A 12 1.95 46.97 99.63
N LEU A 13 0.81 47.46 100.11
CA LEU A 13 -0.50 46.93 99.76
C LEU A 13 -0.84 47.17 98.27
N ASP A 14 -0.43 48.32 97.72
CA ASP A 14 -0.58 48.62 96.30
C ASP A 14 0.33 47.72 95.44
N LYS A 15 1.57 47.45 95.88
CA LYS A 15 2.46 46.48 95.21
C LYS A 15 1.93 45.05 95.21
N GLU A 16 1.43 44.57 96.34
CA GLU A 16 0.83 43.22 96.41
C GLU A 16 -0.39 43.10 95.49
N LYS A 17 -1.22 44.15 95.41
CA LYS A 17 -2.34 44.20 94.48
C LYS A 17 -1.91 44.29 93.02
N ASP A 18 -0.85 45.02 92.71
CA ASP A 18 -0.28 45.11 91.36
C ASP A 18 0.33 43.77 90.94
N ASP A 19 0.99 43.04 91.85
CA ASP A 19 1.55 41.71 91.62
C ASP A 19 0.44 40.64 91.45
N GLU A 20 -0.64 40.72 92.23
CA GLU A 20 -1.84 39.87 92.06
C GLU A 20 -2.54 40.14 90.72
N LEU A 21 -2.68 41.42 90.33
CA LEU A 21 -3.23 41.81 89.03
C LEU A 21 -2.35 41.34 87.86
N ALA A 22 -1.02 41.40 88.02
CA ALA A 22 -0.08 40.91 87.01
C ALA A 22 -0.16 39.39 86.83
N ASN A 23 -0.24 38.63 87.92
CA ASN A 23 -0.41 37.17 87.86
C ASN A 23 -1.75 36.78 87.23
N PHE A 24 -2.83 37.47 87.57
CA PHE A 24 -4.15 37.24 86.97
C PHE A 24 -4.17 37.57 85.46
N LEU A 25 -3.46 38.63 85.04
CA LEU A 25 -3.29 38.97 83.62
C LEU A 25 -2.48 37.92 82.85
N ILE A 26 -1.46 37.33 83.48
CA ILE A 26 -0.66 36.25 82.88
C ILE A 26 -1.52 34.99 82.72
N GLU A 27 -2.24 34.55 83.76
CA GLU A 27 -3.16 33.40 83.66
C GLU A 27 -4.23 33.61 82.58
N LEU A 28 -4.84 34.80 82.52
CA LEU A 28 -5.82 35.13 81.49
C LEU A 28 -5.23 35.15 80.06
N SER A 29 -3.94 35.50 79.93
CA SER A 29 -3.24 35.47 78.65
C SER A 29 -2.89 34.04 78.22
N GLU A 30 -2.47 33.18 79.15
CA GLU A 30 -2.19 31.77 78.89
C GLU A 30 -3.46 30.98 78.55
N GLU A 31 -4.58 31.29 79.21
CA GLU A 31 -5.88 30.68 78.93
C GLU A 31 -6.40 31.07 77.53
N LYS A 32 -6.24 32.34 77.15
CA LYS A 32 -6.53 32.82 75.79
C LYS A 32 -5.58 32.26 74.74
N GLU A 33 -4.31 32.00 75.07
CA GLU A 33 -3.37 31.34 74.16
C GLU A 33 -3.74 29.86 73.95
N LYS A 34 -4.16 29.16 75.00
CA LYS A 34 -4.67 27.78 74.91
C LYS A 34 -5.94 27.69 74.08
N GLU A 35 -6.90 28.60 74.26
CA GLU A 35 -8.11 28.67 73.42
C GLU A 35 -7.76 28.93 71.95
N LYS A 36 -6.83 29.85 71.67
CA LYS A 36 -6.36 30.12 70.31
C LYS A 36 -5.66 28.90 69.70
N GLN A 37 -4.79 28.22 70.46
CA GLN A 37 -4.11 27.01 70.01
C GLN A 37 -5.09 25.88 69.72
N ALA A 38 -6.08 25.66 70.58
CA ALA A 38 -7.13 24.66 70.36
C ALA A 38 -7.98 24.99 69.12
N ALA A 39 -8.33 26.26 68.89
CA ALA A 39 -9.04 26.69 67.70
C ALA A 39 -8.21 26.54 66.41
N ILE A 40 -6.89 26.73 66.49
CA ILE A 40 -5.97 26.49 65.38
C ILE A 40 -5.89 25.00 65.06
N GLU A 41 -5.72 24.12 66.06
CA GLU A 41 -5.69 22.67 65.86
C GLU A 41 -7.00 22.11 65.29
N GLU A 42 -8.15 22.62 65.73
CA GLU A 42 -9.45 22.23 65.18
C GLU A 42 -9.57 22.64 63.71
N LYS A 43 -9.15 23.87 63.38
CA LYS A 43 -9.14 24.35 62.00
C LYS A 43 -8.13 23.62 61.13
N GLU A 44 -6.99 23.21 61.66
CA GLU A 44 -6.01 22.38 60.96
C GLU A 44 -6.58 21.00 60.64
N LYS A 45 -7.26 20.35 61.60
CA LYS A 45 -7.94 19.05 61.36
C LYS A 45 -9.07 19.16 60.33
N GLU A 46 -9.83 20.25 60.36
CA GLU A 46 -10.89 20.52 59.38
C GLU A 46 -10.29 20.75 57.97
N MET A 47 -9.17 21.46 57.88
CA MET A 47 -8.46 21.69 56.63
C MET A 47 -7.81 20.42 56.08
N THR A 48 -7.19 19.58 56.92
CA THR A 48 -6.60 18.31 56.46
C THR A 48 -7.67 17.35 55.93
N GLY A 49 -8.83 17.26 56.58
CA GLY A 49 -9.93 16.42 56.09
C GLY A 49 -10.47 16.86 54.73
N LYS A 50 -10.62 18.18 54.51
CA LYS A 50 -11.04 18.71 53.20
C LYS A 50 -9.98 18.48 52.11
N VAL A 51 -8.70 18.50 52.46
CA VAL A 51 -7.61 18.20 51.53
C VAL A 51 -7.64 16.72 51.13
N GLU A 52 -7.82 15.80 52.08
CA GLU A 52 -7.95 14.36 51.80
C GLU A 52 -9.17 14.06 50.92
N GLU A 53 -10.33 14.66 51.22
CA GLU A 53 -11.52 14.54 50.36
C GLU A 53 -11.25 15.05 48.93
N ALA A 54 -10.62 16.22 48.79
CA ALA A 54 -10.27 16.76 47.49
C ALA A 54 -9.26 15.88 46.72
N GLU A 55 -8.32 15.26 47.42
CA GLU A 55 -7.36 14.31 46.83
C GLU A 55 -8.05 13.05 46.32
N THR A 56 -8.98 12.47 47.08
CA THR A 56 -9.73 11.28 46.63
C THR A 56 -10.58 11.57 45.39
N VAL A 57 -11.21 12.75 45.32
CA VAL A 57 -11.98 13.18 44.16
C VAL A 57 -11.08 13.40 42.95
N ARG A 58 -9.90 14.01 43.14
CA ARG A 58 -8.89 14.17 42.10
C ARG A 58 -8.46 12.82 41.54
N ASP A 59 -8.16 11.86 42.40
CA ASP A 59 -7.67 10.54 42.00
C ASP A 59 -8.76 9.75 41.25
N GLN A 60 -10.01 9.83 41.68
CA GLN A 60 -11.15 9.28 40.94
C GLN A 60 -11.33 9.94 39.57
N ALA A 61 -11.16 11.27 39.49
CA ALA A 61 -11.26 11.98 38.22
C ALA A 61 -10.14 11.58 37.23
N LEU A 62 -8.92 11.36 37.73
CA LEU A 62 -7.79 10.89 36.91
C LEU A 62 -8.06 9.50 36.33
N VAL A 63 -8.53 8.56 37.15
CA VAL A 63 -8.87 7.20 36.70
C VAL A 63 -10.00 7.23 35.67
N ASN A 64 -11.02 8.07 35.88
CA ASN A 64 -12.11 8.22 34.92
C ASN A 64 -11.63 8.82 33.59
N LEU A 65 -10.72 9.80 33.63
CA LEU A 65 -10.13 10.40 32.45
C LEU A 65 -9.34 9.36 31.65
N GLU A 66 -8.49 8.58 32.32
CA GLU A 66 -7.69 7.51 31.70
C GLU A 66 -8.58 6.45 31.04
N ASN A 67 -9.65 6.03 31.72
CA ASN A 67 -10.61 5.08 31.16
C ASN A 67 -11.33 5.63 29.91
N VAL A 68 -11.65 6.92 29.88
CA VAL A 68 -12.25 7.57 28.71
C VAL A 68 -11.26 7.63 27.55
N GLU A 69 -9.99 7.97 27.81
CA GLU A 69 -8.95 7.98 26.79
C GLU A 69 -8.72 6.61 26.16
N VAL A 70 -8.64 5.56 26.98
CA VAL A 70 -8.46 4.18 26.50
C VAL A 70 -9.63 3.77 25.59
N ARG A 71 -10.88 3.98 26.04
CA ARG A 71 -12.07 3.68 25.23
C ARG A 71 -12.11 4.46 23.93
N PHE A 72 -11.70 5.72 23.97
CA PHE A 72 -11.66 6.57 22.79
C PHE A 72 -10.59 6.06 21.80
N ARG A 73 -9.38 5.71 22.24
CA ARG A 73 -8.36 5.10 21.39
C ARG A 73 -8.83 3.80 20.77
N GLU A 74 -9.40 2.89 21.57
CA GLU A 74 -9.95 1.63 21.05
C GLU A 74 -11.04 1.86 20.00
N SER A 75 -11.91 2.86 20.21
CA SER A 75 -12.95 3.21 19.24
C SER A 75 -12.36 3.77 17.94
N GLN A 76 -11.31 4.58 18.03
CA GLN A 76 -10.61 5.10 16.85
C GLN A 76 -9.89 4.00 16.08
N GLU A 77 -9.19 3.10 16.78
CA GLU A 77 -8.50 1.97 16.15
C GLU A 77 -9.49 1.05 15.43
N LYS A 78 -10.63 0.72 16.07
CA LYS A 78 -11.71 -0.06 15.45
C LYS A 78 -12.29 0.64 14.22
N ALA A 79 -12.57 1.95 14.32
CA ALA A 79 -13.09 2.72 13.19
C ALA A 79 -12.11 2.78 12.02
N LEU A 80 -10.81 2.95 12.30
CA LEU A 80 -9.76 2.94 11.28
C LEU A 80 -9.60 1.55 10.65
N ALA A 81 -9.62 0.48 11.46
CA ALA A 81 -9.54 -0.89 10.95
C ALA A 81 -10.73 -1.24 10.05
N GLU A 82 -11.95 -0.88 10.44
CA GLU A 82 -13.14 -1.07 9.60
C GLU A 82 -13.08 -0.24 8.31
N ALA A 83 -12.62 1.01 8.39
CA ALA A 83 -12.47 1.87 7.22
C ALA A 83 -11.42 1.31 6.24
N ALA A 84 -10.29 0.80 6.76
CA ALA A 84 -9.24 0.16 5.97
C ALA A 84 -9.77 -1.09 5.26
N LEU A 85 -10.49 -1.96 5.98
CA LEU A 85 -11.09 -3.17 5.41
C LEU A 85 -12.12 -2.84 4.33
N ARG A 86 -13.00 -1.85 4.56
CA ARG A 86 -13.97 -1.40 3.55
C ARG A 86 -13.27 -0.84 2.31
N ALA A 87 -12.21 -0.05 2.48
CA ALA A 87 -11.44 0.50 1.38
C ALA A 87 -10.76 -0.61 0.55
N GLU A 88 -10.22 -1.63 1.20
CA GLU A 88 -9.62 -2.79 0.52
C GLU A 88 -10.68 -3.60 -0.24
N GLN A 89 -11.84 -3.84 0.35
CA GLN A 89 -12.94 -4.55 -0.32
C GLN A 89 -13.44 -3.81 -1.56
N VAL A 90 -13.55 -2.48 -1.52
CA VAL A 90 -13.94 -1.69 -2.70
C VAL A 90 -12.89 -1.81 -3.80
N LYS A 91 -11.60 -1.72 -3.45
CA LYS A 91 -10.50 -1.90 -4.42
C LYS A 91 -10.52 -3.30 -5.04
N ALA A 92 -10.71 -4.34 -4.23
CA ALA A 92 -10.77 -5.72 -4.69
C ALA A 92 -11.95 -5.93 -5.67
N LYS A 93 -13.14 -5.41 -5.35
CA LYS A 93 -14.30 -5.48 -6.24
C LYS A 93 -14.06 -4.74 -7.56
N ALA A 94 -13.50 -3.54 -7.50
CA ALA A 94 -13.17 -2.77 -8.71
C ALA A 94 -12.15 -3.50 -9.59
N LEU A 95 -11.15 -4.15 -9.00
CA LEU A 95 -10.18 -4.96 -9.75
C LEU A 95 -10.84 -6.17 -10.42
N VAL A 96 -11.72 -6.88 -9.73
CA VAL A 96 -12.44 -8.04 -10.30
C VAL A 96 -13.37 -7.60 -11.43
N GLU A 97 -14.09 -6.49 -11.27
CA GLU A 97 -14.93 -5.92 -12.33
C GLU A 97 -14.11 -5.53 -13.57
N GLN A 98 -12.95 -4.90 -13.37
CA GLN A 98 -12.04 -4.61 -14.47
C GLN A 98 -11.51 -5.87 -15.13
N GLN A 99 -11.08 -6.87 -14.36
CA GLN A 99 -10.59 -8.14 -14.90
C GLN A 99 -11.66 -8.81 -15.76
N ASN A 100 -12.89 -8.94 -15.26
CA ASN A 100 -14.01 -9.52 -16.01
C ASN A 100 -14.32 -8.73 -17.29
N PHE A 101 -14.24 -7.40 -17.23
CA PHE A 101 -14.45 -6.55 -18.40
C PHE A 101 -13.39 -6.77 -19.49
N TYR A 102 -12.11 -6.84 -19.10
CA TYR A 102 -11.03 -7.10 -20.04
C TYR A 102 -11.06 -8.53 -20.58
N GLU A 103 -11.34 -9.52 -19.72
CA GLU A 103 -11.49 -10.91 -20.11
C GLU A 103 -12.63 -11.09 -21.12
N GLY A 104 -13.77 -10.45 -20.92
CA GLY A 104 -14.88 -10.46 -21.87
C GLY A 104 -14.51 -9.83 -23.22
N LYS A 105 -13.72 -8.74 -23.23
CA LYS A 105 -13.21 -8.13 -24.46
C LYS A 105 -12.24 -9.05 -25.20
N VAL A 106 -11.32 -9.68 -24.47
CA VAL A 106 -10.34 -10.61 -25.04
C VAL A 106 -11.05 -11.82 -25.62
N SER A 107 -11.96 -12.46 -24.88
CA SER A 107 -12.73 -13.61 -25.35
C SER A 107 -13.54 -13.30 -26.62
N LYS A 108 -14.18 -12.12 -26.70
CA LYS A 108 -14.87 -11.69 -27.91
C LYS A 108 -13.91 -11.50 -29.09
N ALA A 109 -12.79 -10.81 -28.87
CA ALA A 109 -11.78 -10.59 -29.91
C ALA A 109 -11.17 -11.92 -30.41
N GLU A 110 -10.95 -12.88 -29.52
CA GLU A 110 -10.46 -14.21 -29.87
C GLU A 110 -11.49 -15.01 -30.69
N SER A 111 -12.76 -14.94 -30.31
CA SER A 111 -13.85 -15.58 -31.06
C SER A 111 -13.97 -14.99 -32.48
N ASP A 112 -13.97 -13.66 -32.59
CA ASP A 112 -14.00 -12.97 -33.89
C ASP A 112 -12.77 -13.34 -34.73
N ARG A 113 -11.58 -13.35 -34.13
CA ARG A 113 -10.33 -13.77 -34.80
C ARG A 113 -10.43 -15.20 -35.32
N ALA A 114 -10.94 -16.13 -34.52
CA ALA A 114 -11.12 -17.51 -34.93
C ALA A 114 -12.10 -17.64 -36.10
N ALA A 115 -13.21 -16.90 -36.06
CA ALA A 115 -14.19 -16.84 -37.15
C ALA A 115 -13.56 -16.30 -38.44
N PHE A 116 -12.82 -15.19 -38.38
CA PHE A 116 -12.13 -14.62 -39.54
C PHE A 116 -11.07 -15.54 -40.12
N LEU A 117 -10.28 -16.23 -39.29
CA LEU A 117 -9.33 -17.23 -39.76
C LEU A 117 -10.02 -18.40 -40.45
N GLY A 118 -11.15 -18.87 -39.92
CA GLY A 118 -11.98 -19.89 -40.55
C GLY A 118 -12.45 -19.47 -41.94
N LEU A 119 -12.99 -18.25 -42.07
CA LEU A 119 -13.44 -17.71 -43.36
C LEU A 119 -12.28 -17.54 -44.35
N TYR A 120 -11.15 -16.97 -43.90
CA TYR A 120 -9.97 -16.76 -44.72
C TYR A 120 -9.39 -18.08 -45.26
N THR A 121 -9.28 -19.10 -44.40
CA THR A 121 -8.77 -20.41 -44.82
C THR A 121 -9.71 -21.11 -45.80
N ALA A 122 -11.03 -21.01 -45.60
CA ALA A 122 -12.02 -21.54 -46.52
C ALA A 122 -11.96 -20.84 -47.88
N GLU A 123 -11.84 -19.51 -47.89
CA GLU A 123 -11.71 -18.72 -49.13
C GLU A 123 -10.43 -19.06 -49.88
N ASN A 124 -9.29 -19.15 -49.19
CA ASN A 124 -8.03 -19.56 -49.80
C ASN A 124 -8.11 -20.96 -50.44
N ARG A 125 -8.81 -21.91 -49.80
CA ARG A 125 -9.03 -23.24 -50.39
C ARG A 125 -9.86 -23.15 -51.66
N ARG A 126 -10.96 -22.38 -51.65
CA ARG A 126 -11.80 -22.17 -52.85
C ARG A 126 -11.02 -21.51 -53.97
N ARG A 127 -10.26 -20.47 -53.66
CA ARG A 127 -9.41 -19.76 -54.63
C ARG A 127 -8.41 -20.70 -55.29
N LYS A 128 -7.72 -21.54 -54.50
CA LYS A 128 -6.79 -22.55 -55.03
C LYS A 128 -7.49 -23.59 -55.90
N LEU A 129 -8.66 -24.06 -55.48
CA LEU A 129 -9.44 -25.06 -56.24
C LEU A 129 -9.88 -24.50 -57.60
N VAL A 130 -10.46 -23.30 -57.62
CA VAL A 130 -10.91 -22.64 -58.86
C VAL A 130 -9.71 -22.35 -59.77
N HIS A 131 -8.62 -21.84 -59.22
CA HIS A 131 -7.40 -21.57 -59.98
C HIS A 131 -6.81 -22.85 -60.63
N ASN A 132 -6.72 -23.94 -59.86
CA ASN A 132 -6.24 -25.20 -60.40
C ASN A 132 -7.17 -25.75 -61.48
N ARG A 133 -8.49 -25.70 -61.24
CA ARG A 133 -9.47 -26.15 -62.22
C ARG A 133 -9.41 -25.34 -63.52
N LEU A 134 -9.20 -24.03 -63.42
CA LEU A 134 -9.02 -23.16 -64.58
C LEU A 134 -7.80 -23.59 -65.40
N ILE A 135 -6.66 -23.84 -64.74
CA ILE A 135 -5.44 -24.26 -65.41
C ILE A 135 -5.60 -25.65 -66.07
N GLU A 136 -6.25 -26.60 -65.39
CA GLU A 136 -6.58 -27.92 -65.97
C GLU A 136 -7.43 -27.79 -67.24
N LEU A 137 -8.47 -26.93 -67.19
CA LEU A 137 -9.39 -26.73 -68.31
C LEU A 137 -8.73 -26.01 -69.49
N GLN A 138 -7.79 -25.10 -69.23
CA GLN A 138 -6.99 -24.45 -70.27
C GLN A 138 -5.95 -25.38 -70.89
N GLY A 139 -5.67 -26.53 -70.25
CA GLY A 139 -4.71 -27.51 -70.76
C GLY A 139 -3.25 -27.05 -70.65
N ASN A 140 -2.96 -26.09 -69.78
CA ASN A 140 -1.59 -25.57 -69.64
C ASN A 140 -0.70 -26.63 -69.00
N ILE A 141 0.43 -26.94 -69.66
CA ILE A 141 1.50 -27.75 -69.08
C ILE A 141 2.17 -26.90 -68.01
N ARG A 142 2.25 -27.42 -66.78
CA ARG A 142 2.99 -26.76 -65.70
C ARG A 142 4.43 -27.26 -65.65
N VAL A 143 5.39 -26.36 -65.68
CA VAL A 143 6.82 -26.66 -65.57
C VAL A 143 7.34 -26.03 -64.29
N TYR A 144 7.67 -26.88 -63.32
CA TYR A 144 8.28 -26.49 -62.06
C TYR A 144 9.77 -26.82 -62.07
N CYS A 145 10.59 -25.91 -61.56
CA CYS A 145 12.01 -26.16 -61.34
C CYS A 145 12.28 -26.31 -59.84
N ARG A 146 13.07 -27.32 -59.43
CA ARG A 146 13.51 -27.49 -58.05
C ARG A 146 15.01 -27.67 -58.00
N VAL A 147 15.69 -26.77 -57.29
CA VAL A 147 17.12 -26.85 -57.02
C VAL A 147 17.32 -27.67 -55.74
N ARG A 148 18.05 -28.77 -55.86
CA ARG A 148 18.35 -29.67 -54.74
C ARG A 148 19.41 -29.06 -53.83
N PRO A 149 19.24 -29.10 -52.49
CA PRO A 149 20.31 -28.71 -51.56
C PRO A 149 21.56 -29.58 -51.71
N VAL A 150 22.74 -28.97 -51.59
CA VAL A 150 24.03 -29.65 -51.69
C VAL A 150 24.21 -30.61 -50.52
N VAL A 151 24.66 -31.83 -50.82
CA VAL A 151 24.90 -32.87 -49.81
C VAL A 151 26.37 -32.92 -49.41
N ASP A 152 26.66 -33.35 -48.18
CA ASP A 152 28.01 -33.35 -47.60
C ASP A 152 29.07 -34.11 -48.42
N VAL A 153 28.66 -35.12 -49.18
CA VAL A 153 29.54 -35.88 -50.11
C VAL A 153 30.04 -34.99 -51.26
N GLU A 154 29.20 -34.07 -51.74
CA GLU A 154 29.52 -33.12 -52.81
C GLU A 154 30.41 -31.98 -52.29
N ARG A 155 30.19 -31.58 -51.02
CA ARG A 155 31.05 -30.64 -50.28
C ARG A 155 32.46 -31.19 -50.10
N ALA A 156 32.60 -32.46 -49.73
CA ALA A 156 33.90 -33.13 -49.58
C ALA A 156 34.66 -33.30 -50.90
N SER A 157 33.94 -33.35 -52.03
CA SER A 157 34.51 -33.48 -53.38
C SER A 157 34.90 -32.15 -54.02
N GLY A 158 34.73 -31.02 -53.32
CA GLY A 158 35.07 -29.69 -53.82
C GLY A 158 34.14 -29.16 -54.92
N ARG A 159 32.96 -29.76 -55.11
CA ARG A 159 31.96 -29.38 -56.14
C ARG A 159 30.80 -28.56 -55.58
N ASP A 160 31.03 -27.82 -54.49
CA ASP A 160 30.03 -27.03 -53.74
C ASP A 160 29.78 -25.62 -54.34
N GLN A 161 30.04 -25.43 -55.64
CA GLN A 161 29.84 -24.11 -56.25
C GLN A 161 28.35 -23.89 -56.53
N VAL A 162 27.71 -23.03 -55.73
CA VAL A 162 26.33 -22.60 -55.96
C VAL A 162 26.32 -21.65 -57.16
N VAL A 163 25.89 -22.18 -58.29
CA VAL A 163 25.85 -21.50 -59.60
C VAL A 163 24.44 -20.98 -59.95
N THR A 164 23.48 -21.20 -59.06
CA THR A 164 22.06 -20.84 -59.25
C THR A 164 21.69 -19.56 -58.49
N GLU A 165 21.15 -18.59 -59.20
CA GLU A 165 20.56 -17.36 -58.66
C GLU A 165 19.04 -17.37 -58.90
N PHE A 166 18.27 -16.86 -57.93
CA PHE A 166 16.80 -16.85 -57.96
C PHE A 166 16.30 -15.39 -57.96
N PRO A 167 16.26 -14.73 -59.14
CA PRO A 167 15.82 -13.33 -59.23
C PRO A 167 14.32 -13.13 -58.96
N GLY A 168 13.51 -14.19 -58.97
CA GLY A 168 12.07 -14.15 -58.74
C GLY A 168 11.48 -15.51 -58.35
N ILE A 169 10.15 -15.58 -58.21
CA ILE A 169 9.42 -16.81 -57.84
C ILE A 169 9.31 -17.80 -59.03
N ASP A 170 9.46 -17.28 -60.23
CA ASP A 170 9.23 -17.90 -61.54
C ASP A 170 10.49 -17.95 -62.42
N ASN A 171 11.63 -17.40 -61.96
CA ASN A 171 12.84 -17.24 -62.75
C ASN A 171 14.06 -17.89 -62.08
N LEU A 172 14.86 -18.61 -62.86
CA LEU A 172 16.12 -19.23 -62.44
C LEU A 172 17.26 -18.80 -63.37
N SER A 173 18.28 -18.13 -62.83
CA SER A 173 19.51 -17.85 -63.56
C SER A 173 20.64 -18.79 -63.14
N ILE A 174 21.38 -19.30 -64.11
CA ILE A 174 22.52 -20.22 -63.92
C ILE A 174 23.76 -19.54 -64.49
N ARG A 175 24.76 -19.27 -63.65
CA ARG A 175 26.01 -18.55 -63.98
C ARG A 175 27.24 -19.45 -63.91
N ARG A 176 27.53 -20.19 -64.99
CA ARG A 176 28.63 -21.15 -65.01
C ARG A 176 30.01 -20.49 -65.11
N ASP A 177 30.10 -19.37 -65.82
CA ASP A 177 31.29 -18.53 -65.99
C ASP A 177 30.88 -17.05 -66.05
N ALA A 178 31.81 -16.11 -65.81
CA ALA A 178 31.56 -14.65 -65.81
C ALA A 178 30.98 -14.09 -67.13
N LEU A 179 31.00 -14.89 -68.22
CA LEU A 179 30.53 -14.50 -69.54
C LEU A 179 29.23 -15.20 -69.97
N THR A 180 28.81 -16.27 -69.27
CA THR A 180 27.62 -17.05 -69.66
C THR A 180 26.62 -17.15 -68.51
N GLU A 181 25.65 -16.24 -68.54
CA GLU A 181 24.45 -16.28 -67.72
C GLU A 181 23.28 -16.76 -68.57
N THR A 182 22.62 -17.84 -68.13
CA THR A 182 21.42 -18.35 -68.78
C THR A 182 20.25 -18.27 -67.83
N THR A 183 19.19 -17.59 -68.24
CA THR A 183 17.96 -17.41 -67.46
C THR A 183 16.85 -18.27 -68.06
N PHE A 184 16.17 -19.01 -67.20
CA PHE A 184 15.06 -19.89 -67.53
C PHE A 184 13.81 -19.45 -66.76
N GLU A 185 12.68 -19.42 -67.45
CA GLU A 185 11.37 -19.06 -66.90
C GLU A 185 10.54 -20.33 -66.65
N TYR A 186 9.88 -20.39 -65.50
CA TYR A 186 9.10 -21.52 -65.00
C TYR A 186 7.82 -21.05 -64.31
N ASP A 187 6.85 -21.93 -64.10
CA ASP A 187 5.63 -21.57 -63.34
C ASP A 187 5.90 -21.37 -61.85
N ALA A 188 6.90 -22.07 -61.30
CA ALA A 188 7.48 -21.80 -60.00
C ALA A 188 8.88 -22.43 -59.89
N VAL A 189 9.78 -21.75 -59.19
CA VAL A 189 11.13 -22.21 -58.90
C VAL A 189 11.30 -22.40 -57.39
N PHE A 190 11.66 -23.62 -56.98
CA PHE A 190 11.90 -23.99 -55.59
C PHE A 190 13.40 -24.07 -55.32
N GLY A 191 13.91 -23.16 -54.48
CA GLY A 191 15.30 -23.16 -54.05
C GLY A 191 15.65 -24.28 -53.06
N MET A 192 16.93 -24.35 -52.69
CA MET A 192 17.52 -25.39 -51.85
C MET A 192 16.90 -25.49 -50.43
N SER A 193 16.31 -24.40 -49.93
CA SER A 193 15.65 -24.32 -48.63
C SER A 193 14.16 -24.72 -48.65
N SER A 194 13.62 -25.08 -49.81
CA SER A 194 12.19 -25.40 -49.94
C SER A 194 11.87 -26.79 -49.39
N THR A 195 10.89 -26.85 -48.49
CA THR A 195 10.39 -28.09 -47.86
C THR A 195 9.47 -28.88 -48.80
N GLN A 196 9.34 -30.19 -48.54
CA GLN A 196 8.43 -31.10 -49.26
C GLN A 196 6.95 -30.75 -49.02
#